data_AF-A0A958MUX6-F1
#
_entry.id   AF-A0A958MUX6-F1
#
_cell.length_a   1.000
_cell.length_b   1.000
_cell.length_c   1.000
_cell.angle_alpha   90.00
_cell.angle_beta   90.00
_cell.angle_gamma   90.00
#
_symmetry.space_group_name_H-M   'P 1'
#
loop_
_entity.id
_entity.type
_entity.pdbx_description
1 polymer ?
#
loop_
_entity_poly.entity_id
_entity_poly.type
_entity_poly.pdbx_seq_one_letter_code
_entity_poly.pdbx_strand_id
1 'polypeptide(L)'
;MFFAGKKIIGLDVGTSTIKLAEVDVSRKGAKLISFGLTPTPVGAVIGGEIMDSQAIAEAIRRMLAEVKTKRRHVATGLWGTAIIVKKI
;
A
#
# COMPACT_ATOMS: atom_id res chain seq x y z
N MET A 1 6.04 -25.93 -12.35
CA MET A 1 5.80 -24.56 -12.84
C MET A 1 6.31 -23.60 -11.76
N PHE A 2 7.57 -23.14 -11.86
CA PHE A 2 8.39 -22.72 -10.70
C PHE A 2 8.71 -21.21 -10.55
N PHE A 3 8.12 -20.32 -11.37
CA PHE A 3 8.35 -18.87 -11.23
C PHE A 3 7.06 -18.06 -11.35
N ALA A 4 6.02 -18.43 -10.59
CA ALA A 4 4.92 -17.51 -10.35
C ALA A 4 5.43 -16.42 -9.40
N GLY A 5 5.68 -15.21 -9.92
CA GLY A 5 6.05 -14.06 -9.11
C GLY A 5 5.08 -13.90 -7.93
N LYS A 6 5.59 -13.57 -6.74
CA LYS A 6 4.76 -13.41 -5.55
C LYS A 6 3.58 -12.49 -5.87
N LYS A 7 2.36 -13.00 -5.73
CA LYS A 7 1.15 -12.19 -5.80
C LYS A 7 1.16 -11.21 -4.64
N ILE A 8 1.42 -9.94 -4.94
CA ILE A 8 1.51 -8.86 -3.96
C ILE A 8 0.30 -7.92 -4.06
N ILE A 9 0.20 -7.06 -3.04
CA ILE A 9 -0.70 -5.90 -2.98
C ILE A 9 0.17 -4.65 -3.15
N GLY A 10 -0.29 -3.67 -3.94
CA GLY A 10 0.24 -2.31 -3.89
C GLY A 10 -0.43 -1.53 -2.77
N LEU A 11 0.35 -0.94 -1.87
CA LEU A 11 -0.14 -0.11 -0.78
C LEU A 11 0.53 1.27 -0.86
N ASP A 12 -0.28 2.33 -0.85
CA ASP A 12 0.15 3.73 -0.84
C ASP A 12 -0.39 4.40 0.42
N VAL A 13 0.48 4.94 1.26
CA VAL A 13 0.11 5.47 2.59
C VAL A 13 0.17 6.99 2.58
N GLY A 14 -0.66 7.66 1.77
CA GLY A 14 -0.59 9.12 1.65
C GLY A 14 -1.00 9.89 2.91
N THR A 15 -0.73 11.20 2.90
CA THR A 15 -1.10 12.10 4.02
C THR A 15 -2.61 12.18 4.25
N SER A 16 -3.41 12.11 3.18
CA SER A 16 -4.88 12.20 3.28
C SER A 16 -5.59 10.87 3.19
N THR A 17 -5.03 9.92 2.42
CA THR A 17 -5.68 8.63 2.17
C THR A 17 -4.64 7.52 2.10
N ILE A 18 -5.03 6.35 2.61
CA ILE A 18 -4.33 5.09 2.41
C ILE A 18 -5.06 4.33 1.32
N LYS A 19 -4.34 3.87 0.30
CA LYS A 19 -4.89 3.18 -0.87
C LYS A 19 -4.28 1.80 -1.00
N LEU A 20 -5.09 0.87 -1.46
CA LEU A 20 -4.72 -0.52 -1.68
C LEU A 20 -5.18 -0.97 -3.07
N ALA A 21 -4.29 -1.58 -3.83
CA ALA A 21 -4.61 -2.20 -5.11
C ALA A 21 -4.04 -3.61 -5.20
N GLU A 22 -4.91 -4.59 -5.38
CA GLU A 22 -4.51 -5.95 -5.71
C GLU A 22 -4.54 -6.12 -7.22
N VAL A 23 -3.38 -6.39 -7.83
CA VAL A 23 -3.27 -6.55 -9.29
C VAL A 23 -2.68 -7.93 -9.60
N ASP A 24 -3.27 -8.61 -10.58
CA ASP A 24 -2.67 -9.78 -11.22
C ASP A 24 -2.06 -9.36 -12.56
N VAL A 25 -0.75 -9.58 -12.72
CA VAL A 25 -0.02 -9.28 -13.95
C VAL A 25 0.29 -10.57 -14.68
N SER A 26 0.00 -10.60 -15.98
CA SER A 26 0.28 -11.73 -16.87
C SER A 26 0.83 -11.23 -18.21
N ARG A 27 1.28 -12.14 -19.08
CA ARG A 27 1.67 -11.79 -20.46
C ARG A 27 0.54 -11.12 -21.26
N LYS A 28 -0.72 -11.31 -20.85
CA LYS A 28 -1.90 -10.72 -21.51
C LYS A 28 -2.26 -9.32 -20.98
N GLY A 29 -1.53 -8.82 -19.97
CA GLY A 29 -1.78 -7.53 -19.34
C GLY A 29 -1.98 -7.63 -17.83
N ALA A 30 -2.36 -6.49 -17.25
CA ALA A 30 -2.64 -6.34 -15.82
C ALA A 30 -4.15 -6.29 -15.57
N LYS A 31 -4.60 -7.00 -14.53
CA LYS A 31 -5.99 -7.01 -14.08
C LYS A 31 -6.06 -6.56 -12.63
N LEU A 32 -6.84 -5.51 -12.36
CA LEU A 32 -7.20 -5.11 -11.01
C LEU A 32 -8.18 -6.15 -10.44
N ILE A 33 -7.80 -6.79 -9.35
CA ILE A 33 -8.58 -7.82 -8.65
C ILE A 33 -9.41 -7.17 -7.56
N SER A 34 -8.82 -6.25 -6.81
CA SER A 34 -9.50 -5.54 -5.73
C SER A 34 -8.85 -4.19 -5.46
N PHE A 35 -9.63 -3.26 -4.92
CA PHE A 35 -9.19 -1.93 -4.56
C PHE A 35 -9.83 -1.53 -3.23
N GLY A 36 -9.04 -0.87 -2.37
CA GLY A 36 -9.48 -0.32 -1.11
C GLY A 36 -8.95 1.08 -0.93
N LEU A 37 -9.72 1.92 -0.26
CA LEU A 37 -9.33 3.27 0.09
C LEU A 37 -9.90 3.61 1.46
N THR A 38 -9.09 4.18 2.33
CA THR A 38 -9.51 4.66 3.64
C THR A 38 -8.83 5.98 3.96
N PRO A 39 -9.50 6.93 4.65
CA PRO A 39 -8.86 8.15 5.11
C PRO A 39 -7.66 7.84 6.01
N THR A 40 -6.58 8.61 5.85
CA THR A 40 -5.46 8.54 6.80
C THR A 40 -5.92 9.12 8.14
N PRO A 41 -5.67 8.44 9.28
CA PRO A 41 -6.05 8.98 10.57
C PRO A 41 -5.44 10.37 10.82
N VAL A 42 -6.22 11.27 11.41
CA VAL A 42 -5.81 12.66 11.65
C VAL A 42 -4.53 12.68 12.49
N GLY A 43 -3.52 13.41 12.01
CA GLY A 43 -2.24 13.53 12.71
C GLY A 43 -1.31 12.32 12.59
N ALA A 44 -1.74 11.21 11.99
CA ALA A 44 -0.90 10.01 11.86
C ALA A 44 0.21 10.15 10.81
N VAL A 45 0.03 11.05 9.83
CA VAL A 45 1.06 11.42 8.86
C VAL A 45 1.18 12.94 8.81
N ILE A 46 2.38 13.47 9.05
CA ILE A 46 2.68 14.91 9.01
C ILE A 46 3.98 15.12 8.24
N GLY A 47 3.98 15.99 7.23
CA GLY A 47 5.20 16.30 6.46
C GLY A 47 5.81 15.11 5.69
N GLY A 48 5.06 14.01 5.51
CA GLY A 48 5.57 12.77 4.93
C GLY A 48 6.18 11.80 5.96
N GLU A 49 6.16 12.15 7.24
CA GLU A 49 6.57 11.27 8.33
C GLU A 49 5.37 10.60 9.00
N ILE A 50 5.57 9.36 9.46
CA ILE A 50 4.56 8.61 10.22
C ILE A 50 4.72 8.95 11.69
N MET A 51 3.72 9.64 12.24
CA MET A 51 3.68 10.04 13.66
C MET A 51 3.00 8.99 14.52
N ASP A 52 1.99 8.30 13.98
CA ASP A 52 1.26 7.22 14.67
C ASP A 52 1.17 5.99 13.77
N SER A 53 2.11 5.07 13.97
CA SER A 53 2.14 3.80 13.23
C SER A 53 1.03 2.83 13.63
N GLN A 54 0.50 2.91 14.85
CA GLN A 54 -0.56 2.01 15.32
C GLN A 54 -1.89 2.38 14.66
N ALA A 55 -2.22 3.67 14.62
CA ALA A 55 -3.43 4.15 13.94
C ALA A 55 -3.43 3.78 12.44
N ILE A 56 -2.28 3.93 11.77
CA ILE A 56 -2.11 3.49 10.36
C ILE A 56 -2.29 1.98 10.23
N ALA A 57 -1.67 1.20 11.11
CA ALA A 57 -1.78 -0.26 11.08
C ALA A 57 -3.24 -0.73 11.27
N GLU A 58 -4.00 -0.09 12.16
CA GLU A 58 -5.42 -0.37 12.31
C GLU A 58 -6.23 -0.04 11.06
N ALA A 59 -6.02 1.15 10.46
CA ALA A 59 -6.69 1.55 9.23
C ALA A 59 -6.42 0.55 8.10
N ILE A 60 -5.17 0.12 7.93
CA ILE A 60 -4.77 -0.90 6.95
C ILE A 60 -5.44 -2.25 7.25
N ARG A 61 -5.47 -2.70 8.51
CA ARG A 61 -6.10 -3.97 8.90
C ARG A 61 -7.60 -3.96 8.57
N ARG A 62 -8.30 -2.87 8.87
CA ARG A 62 -9.73 -2.71 8.56
C ARG A 62 -9.96 -2.75 7.05
N MET A 63 -9.18 -1.99 6.28
CA MET A 63 -9.26 -1.98 4.81
C MET A 63 -8.97 -3.37 4.20
N LEU A 64 -7.98 -4.11 4.72
CA LEU A 64 -7.68 -5.47 4.26
C LEU A 64 -8.85 -6.44 4.52
N ALA A 65 -9.57 -6.28 5.64
CA ALA A 65 -10.74 -7.09 5.96
C ALA A 65 -11.93 -6.76 5.03
N GLU A 66 -12.15 -5.47 4.73
CA GLU A 66 -13.20 -5.01 3.81
C GLU A 66 -12.98 -5.50 2.38
N VAL A 67 -11.74 -5.43 1.89
CA VAL A 67 -11.34 -5.85 0.54
C VAL A 67 -11.31 -7.39 0.41
N LYS A 68 -11.37 -8.13 1.53
CA LYS A 68 -11.40 -9.61 1.59
C LYS A 68 -10.25 -10.28 0.84
N THR A 69 -9.09 -9.62 0.75
CA THR A 69 -7.91 -10.18 0.09
C THR A 69 -7.24 -11.24 0.96
N LYS A 70 -6.75 -12.32 0.33
CA LYS A 70 -5.93 -13.35 0.98
C LYS A 70 -4.42 -13.05 0.88
N ARG A 71 -4.02 -12.04 0.10
CA ARG A 71 -2.61 -11.67 -0.04
C ARG A 71 -2.14 -10.94 1.22
N ARG A 72 -0.87 -11.17 1.58
CA ARG A 72 -0.22 -10.56 2.76
C ARG A 72 1.12 -9.92 2.44
N HIS A 73 1.66 -10.16 1.25
CA HIS A 73 2.85 -9.47 0.77
C HIS A 73 2.45 -8.17 0.09
N VAL A 74 3.15 -7.10 0.43
CA VAL A 74 2.84 -5.74 0.01
C VAL A 74 4.09 -5.13 -0.62
N ALA A 75 3.92 -4.40 -1.71
CA ALA A 75 4.86 -3.40 -2.17
C ALA A 75 4.31 -2.01 -1.84
N THR A 76 5.17 -1.14 -1.33
CA THR A 76 4.85 0.24 -1.00
C THR A 76 6.00 1.15 -1.41
N GLY A 77 5.74 2.44 -1.51
CA GLY A 77 6.75 3.45 -1.79
C GLY A 77 7.11 4.22 -0.54
N LEU A 78 8.31 4.79 -0.51
CA LEU A 78 8.67 5.86 0.42
C LEU A 78 8.59 7.19 -0.32
N TRP A 79 8.03 8.19 0.32
CA TRP A 79 7.99 9.57 -0.17
C TRP A 79 8.17 10.51 1.03
N GLY A 80 8.49 11.78 0.77
CA GLY A 80 8.71 12.77 1.82
C GLY A 80 10.10 13.39 1.79
N THR A 81 10.30 14.38 2.65
CA THR A 81 11.53 15.20 2.70
C THR A 81 12.74 14.44 3.20
N ALA A 82 12.53 13.33 3.92
CA ALA A 82 13.59 12.47 4.42
C ALA A 82 14.23 11.56 3.34
N ILE A 83 13.67 11.52 2.12
CA ILE A 83 14.16 10.67 1.03
C ILE A 83 15.04 11.47 0.08
N ILE A 84 16.30 11.05 -0.08
CA ILE A 84 17.25 11.62 -1.03
C ILE A 84 17.53 10.61 -2.13
N VAL A 85 17.31 10.99 -3.38
CA VAL A 85 17.70 10.21 -4.57
C VAL A 85 18.85 10.92 -5.25
N LYS A 86 20.03 10.29 -5.26
CA LYS A 86 21.23 10.82 -5.94
C LYS A 86 21.64 9.87 -7.06
N LYS A 87 21.68 10.38 -8.29
CA LYS A 87 22.31 9.69 -9.41
C LYS A 87 23.83 9.88 -9.30
N ILE A 88 24.57 8.78 -9.29
CA ILE A 88 26.03 8.75 -9.41
C ILE A 88 26.43 8.58 -10.86
#